data_AF-A0A4Y2RUT9-F1
#
_entry.id   AF-A0A4Y2RUT9-F1
#
_cell.length_a   1.000
_cell.length_b   1.000
_cell.length_c   1.000
_cell.angle_alpha   90.00
_cell.angle_beta   90.00
_cell.angle_gamma   90.00
#
_symmetry.space_group_name_H-M   'P 1'
#
loop_
_entity.id
_entity.type
_entity.pdbx_description
1 polymer ?
#
loop_
_entity_poly.entity_id
_entity_poly.type
_entity_poly.pdbx_seq_one_letter_code
_entity_poly.pdbx_strand_id
1 'polypeptide(L)'
;LGLQHNPQECCFFIDSSKVSLKVVLLHNGNKHPSIPVGYAVRMKETYETLKHMLYSIEYSKHSWHIRADLKVIPVLVGFQAGYTKFCCFLLQWGSRDRKKALHHEGVAQATVPHTGCEE
;
A
#
# COMPACT_ATOMS: atom_id res chain seq x y z
N LEU A 1 20.56 -4.30 20.93
CA LEU A 1 19.76 -5.48 20.54
C LEU A 1 19.91 -5.68 19.03
N GLY A 2 20.87 -6.52 18.62
CA GLY A 2 21.25 -6.75 17.22
C GLY A 2 20.38 -7.80 16.52
N LEU A 3 19.08 -7.54 16.40
CA LEU A 3 18.23 -8.31 15.49
C LEU A 3 18.40 -7.70 14.09
N GLN A 4 19.02 -8.44 13.18
CA GLN A 4 18.99 -8.14 11.74
C GLN A 4 17.53 -8.14 11.28
N HIS A 5 16.89 -6.97 11.34
CA HIS A 5 15.51 -6.79 10.93
C HIS A 5 15.51 -6.64 9.41
N ASN A 6 15.14 -7.70 8.69
CA ASN A 6 14.92 -7.59 7.26
C ASN A 6 13.72 -6.64 7.04
N PRO A 7 13.91 -5.46 6.42
CA PRO A 7 12.81 -4.50 6.20
C PRO A 7 11.74 -5.03 5.24
N GLN A 8 11.99 -6.16 4.57
CA GLN A 8 10.98 -6.87 3.77
C GLN A 8 10.04 -7.75 4.60
N GLU A 9 10.39 -8.07 5.85
CA GLU A 9 9.60 -8.96 6.71
C GLU A 9 8.62 -8.21 7.61
N CYS A 10 8.75 -6.88 7.71
CA CYS A 10 7.87 -6.05 8.53
C CYS A 10 7.28 -4.90 7.72
N CYS A 11 6.03 -4.57 8.03
CA CYS A 11 5.33 -3.45 7.41
C CYS A 11 4.58 -2.65 8.47
N PHE A 12 4.57 -1.33 8.32
CA PHE A 12 3.67 -0.50 9.09
C PHE A 12 2.27 -0.60 8.51
N PHE A 13 1.28 -0.72 9.37
CA PHE A 13 -0.12 -0.59 9.04
C PHE A 13 -0.68 0.66 9.71
N ILE A 14 -1.18 1.59 8.90
CA ILE A 14 -1.86 2.79 9.38
C ILE A 14 -3.36 2.55 9.31
N ASP A 15 -3.96 2.33 10.48
CA ASP A 15 -5.40 2.22 10.69
C ASP A 15 -5.94 3.58 11.12
N SER A 16 -7.10 3.94 10.59
CA SER A 16 -7.70 5.21 10.92
C SER A 16 -9.19 5.06 11.16
N SER A 17 -9.66 5.70 12.21
CA SER A 17 -11.07 5.83 12.57
C SER A 17 -11.48 7.29 12.58
N LYS A 18 -12.77 7.57 12.80
CA LYS A 18 -13.26 8.96 12.97
C LYS A 18 -12.63 9.67 14.17
N VAL A 19 -12.11 8.92 15.14
CA VAL A 19 -11.68 9.44 16.44
C VAL A 19 -10.22 9.18 16.75
N SER A 20 -9.53 8.39 15.93
CA SER A 20 -8.14 8.00 16.20
C SER A 20 -7.39 7.58 14.95
N LEU A 21 -6.08 7.80 14.98
CA LEU A 21 -5.13 7.27 14.03
C LEU A 21 -4.20 6.32 14.78
N LYS A 22 -3.99 5.12 14.24
CA LYS A 22 -3.13 4.09 14.83
C LYS A 22 -2.09 3.66 13.82
N VAL A 23 -0.87 3.46 14.30
CA VAL A 23 0.19 2.83 13.51
C VAL A 23 0.61 1.57 14.25
N VAL A 24 0.55 0.47 13.52
CA VAL A 24 0.80 -0.87 14.04
C VAL A 24 1.87 -1.52 13.17
N LEU A 25 2.90 -2.09 13.79
CA LEU A 25 3.88 -2.91 13.10
C LEU A 25 3.33 -4.32 12.90
N LEU A 26 3.31 -4.78 11.66
CA LEU A 26 2.86 -6.11 11.28
C LEU A 26 4.03 -6.93 10.75
N HIS A 27 4.17 -8.15 11.28
CA HIS A 27 5.09 -9.16 10.78
C HIS A 27 4.46 -9.93 9.62
N ASN A 28 5.25 -10.16 8.57
CA ASN A 28 4.78 -10.91 7.41
C ASN A 28 4.47 -12.37 7.79
N GLY A 29 3.33 -12.88 7.30
CA GLY A 29 2.85 -14.23 7.64
C GLY A 29 2.26 -14.38 9.05
N ASN A 30 2.01 -13.27 9.77
CA ASN A 30 1.35 -13.25 11.09
C ASN A 30 1.96 -14.20 12.14
N LYS A 31 3.26 -14.55 11.98
CA LYS A 31 3.97 -15.46 12.90
C LYS A 31 4.18 -14.86 14.29
N HIS A 32 4.18 -13.53 14.36
CA HIS A 32 4.35 -12.77 15.59
C HIS A 32 3.15 -11.83 15.78
N PRO A 33 2.82 -11.49 17.04
CA PRO A 33 1.75 -10.55 17.32
C PRO A 33 2.05 -9.18 16.69
N SER A 34 0.99 -8.45 16.36
CA SER A 34 1.11 -7.07 15.92
C SER A 34 1.52 -6.16 17.08
N ILE A 35 2.40 -5.19 16.80
CA ILE A 35 2.95 -4.30 17.84
C ILE A 35 2.45 -2.87 17.56
N PRO A 36 1.64 -2.27 18.45
CA PRO A 36 1.26 -0.87 18.28
C PRO A 36 2.49 0.02 18.50
N VAL A 37 2.84 0.83 17.51
CA VAL A 37 4.01 1.74 17.56
C VAL A 37 3.61 3.20 17.72
N GLY A 38 2.37 3.54 17.41
CA GLY A 38 1.88 4.91 17.48
C GLY A 38 0.38 4.98 17.61
N TYR A 39 -0.09 5.92 18.43
CA TYR A 39 -1.50 6.16 18.66
C TYR A 39 -1.75 7.66 18.80
N ALA A 40 -2.71 8.18 18.04
CA ALA A 40 -3.13 9.57 18.12
C ALA A 40 -4.66 9.65 18.21
N VAL A 41 -5.15 10.46 19.16
CA VAL A 41 -6.58 10.62 19.46
C VAL A 41 -7.07 11.95 18.90
N ARG A 42 -8.30 11.98 18.38
CA ARG A 42 -8.99 13.18 17.85
C ARG A 42 -8.19 13.92 16.76
N MET A 43 -7.31 13.21 16.07
CA MET A 43 -6.54 13.76 14.96
C MET A 43 -7.26 13.50 13.64
N LYS A 44 -7.31 14.53 12.79
CA LYS A 44 -7.87 14.43 11.43
C LYS A 44 -6.85 13.76 10.51
N GLU A 45 -7.35 12.97 9.57
CA GLU A 45 -6.56 12.35 8.50
C GLU A 45 -6.10 13.41 7.50
N THR A 46 -5.06 14.15 7.86
CA THR A 46 -4.42 15.13 6.98
C THR A 46 -2.99 14.71 6.70
N TYR A 47 -2.45 15.20 5.59
CA TYR A 47 -1.05 14.94 5.22
C TYR A 47 -0.10 15.36 6.35
N GLU A 48 -0.31 16.54 6.93
CA GLU A 48 0.54 17.05 8.02
C GLU A 48 0.48 16.18 9.28
N THR A 49 -0.73 15.72 9.65
CA THR A 49 -0.90 14.80 10.79
C THR A 49 -0.16 13.48 10.55
N LEU A 50 -0.32 12.88 9.37
CA LEU A 50 0.32 11.62 9.02
C LEU A 50 1.85 11.78 8.95
N LYS A 51 2.32 12.86 8.35
CA LYS A 51 3.75 13.21 8.30
C LYS A 51 4.35 13.36 9.69
N HIS A 52 3.66 14.09 10.58
CA HIS A 52 4.10 14.26 11.97
C HIS A 52 4.16 12.92 12.72
N MET A 53 3.16 12.06 12.52
CA MET A 53 3.13 10.73 13.15
C MET A 53 4.25 9.82 12.63
N LEU A 54 4.49 9.80 11.32
CA LEU A 54 5.58 9.05 10.70
C LEU A 54 6.97 9.55 11.11
N TYR A 55 7.10 10.87 11.31
CA TYR A 55 8.32 11.47 11.84
C TYR A 55 8.56 11.05 13.30
N SER A 56 7.49 11.04 14.12
CA SER A 56 7.58 10.68 15.55
C SER A 56 8.02 9.23 15.78
N ILE A 57 7.71 8.33 14.84
CA ILE A 57 8.15 6.92 14.88
C ILE A 57 9.48 6.68 14.14
N GLU A 58 10.18 7.75 13.74
CA GLU A 58 11.46 7.71 13.04
C GLU A 58 11.46 6.81 11.79
N TYR A 59 10.37 6.85 11.00
CA TYR A 59 10.16 5.99 9.83
C TYR A 59 11.38 5.91 8.89
N SER A 60 12.09 7.02 8.69
CA SER A 60 13.25 7.13 7.80
C SER A 60 14.42 6.21 8.17
N LYS A 61 14.55 5.80 9.44
CA LYS A 61 15.64 4.91 9.89
C LYS A 61 15.38 3.45 9.54
N HIS A 62 14.12 3.08 9.32
CA HIS A 62 13.69 1.69 9.32
C HIS A 62 13.31 1.14 7.95
N SER A 63 13.04 2.01 6.96
CA SER A 63 12.72 1.62 5.57
C SER A 63 11.63 0.54 5.46
N TRP A 64 10.72 0.45 6.44
CA TRP A 64 9.64 -0.53 6.45
C TRP A 64 8.60 -0.19 5.39
N HIS A 65 7.98 -1.20 4.79
CA HIS A 65 6.90 -0.98 3.83
C HIS A 65 5.66 -0.40 4.53
N ILE A 66 5.08 0.67 3.98
CA ILE A 66 3.81 1.22 4.47
C ILE A 66 2.65 0.49 3.82
N ARG A 67 1.79 -0.09 4.65
CA ARG A 67 0.41 -0.50 4.37
C ARG A 67 -0.51 0.45 5.13
N ALA A 68 -1.67 0.76 4.59
CA ALA A 68 -2.60 1.66 5.25
C ALA A 68 -4.03 1.39 4.80
N ASP A 69 -4.98 1.88 5.57
CA ASP A 69 -6.37 1.94 5.16
C ASP A 69 -6.54 2.67 3.83
N LEU A 70 -7.53 2.22 3.06
CA LEU A 70 -7.79 2.74 1.73
C LEU A 70 -8.00 4.26 1.71
N LYS A 71 -8.57 4.81 2.79
CA LYS A 71 -8.79 6.25 2.97
C LYS A 71 -7.53 7.03 3.34
N VAL A 72 -6.52 6.39 3.93
CA VAL A 72 -5.25 7.02 4.33
C VAL A 72 -4.28 7.10 3.15
N ILE A 73 -4.27 6.10 2.27
CA ILE A 73 -3.42 6.06 1.07
C ILE A 73 -3.54 7.33 0.20
N PRO A 74 -4.74 7.82 -0.19
CA PRO A 74 -4.84 9.04 -0.98
C PRO A 74 -4.25 10.26 -0.25
N VAL A 75 -4.45 10.36 1.07
CA VAL A 75 -3.91 11.46 1.87
C VAL A 75 -2.37 11.42 1.88
N LEU A 76 -1.76 10.24 2.01
CA LEU A 76 -0.30 10.06 1.94
C LEU A 76 0.28 10.39 0.56
N VAL A 77 -0.45 10.06 -0.51
CA VAL A 77 -0.05 10.31 -1.90
C VAL A 77 -0.30 11.78 -2.31
N GLY A 78 -0.86 12.61 -1.41
CA GLY A 78 -1.14 14.02 -1.68
C GLY A 78 -2.43 14.25 -2.47
N PHE A 79 -3.31 13.26 -2.51
CA PHE A 79 -4.63 13.36 -3.14
C PHE A 79 -5.58 14.12 -2.22
N GLN A 80 -6.13 15.22 -2.72
CA GLN A 80 -7.05 16.06 -1.95
C GLN A 80 -8.36 15.32 -1.72
N ALA A 81 -8.79 15.23 -0.45
CA ALA A 81 -10.03 14.58 -0.04
C ALA A 81 -11.25 15.28 -0.68
N GLY A 82 -11.72 14.75 -1.80
CA GLY A 82 -12.81 15.33 -2.60
C GLY A 82 -12.73 15.00 -4.10
N TYR A 83 -11.55 14.66 -4.62
CA TYR A 83 -11.35 14.30 -6.03
C TYR A 83 -11.12 12.80 -6.24
N THR A 84 -12.14 11.98 -6.00
CA THR A 84 -12.10 10.51 -6.24
C THR A 84 -12.02 10.10 -7.72
N LYS A 85 -12.01 11.05 -8.65
CA LYS A 85 -12.09 10.76 -10.10
C LYS A 85 -10.82 10.15 -10.71
N PHE A 86 -9.66 10.28 -10.07
CA PHE A 86 -8.38 9.77 -10.61
C PHE A 86 -7.72 8.73 -9.69
N CYS A 87 -8.47 7.72 -9.26
CA CYS A 87 -7.95 6.62 -8.43
C CYS A 87 -7.10 5.60 -9.23
N CYS A 88 -6.09 6.04 -9.99
CA CYS A 88 -5.16 5.14 -10.68
C CYS A 88 -4.47 4.15 -9.72
N PHE A 89 -4.34 4.53 -8.44
CA PHE A 89 -3.83 3.64 -7.38
C PHE A 89 -4.70 2.38 -7.18
N LEU A 90 -6.03 2.47 -7.38
CA LEU A 90 -6.94 1.31 -7.31
C LEU A 90 -6.75 0.38 -8.51
N LEU A 91 -6.55 0.94 -9.71
CA LEU A 91 -6.28 0.16 -10.93
C LEU A 91 -4.95 -0.59 -10.85
N GLN A 92 -3.92 0.04 -10.26
CA GLN A 92 -2.63 -0.60 -9.99
C GLN A 92 -2.73 -1.65 -8.88
N TRP A 93 -3.61 -1.47 -7.90
CA TRP A 93 -3.89 -2.48 -6.87
C TRP A 93 -4.57 -3.73 -7.45
N GLY A 94 -5.65 -3.55 -8.23
CA GLY A 94 -6.37 -4.65 -8.87
C GLY A 94 -5.56 -5.42 -9.91
N SER A 95 -4.53 -4.81 -10.51
CA SER A 95 -3.61 -5.51 -11.41
C SER A 95 -2.50 -6.29 -10.69
N ARG A 96 -2.16 -5.96 -9.44
CA ARG A 96 -1.22 -6.73 -8.60
C ARG A 96 -1.81 -8.08 -8.16
N ASP A 97 -3.11 -8.12 -7.87
CA ASP A 97 -3.80 -9.35 -7.47
C ASP A 97 -3.90 -10.36 -8.63
N ARG A 98 -4.07 -9.86 -9.86
CA ARG A 98 -4.14 -10.69 -11.07
C ARG A 98 -2.82 -11.36 -11.48
N LYS A 99 -1.67 -10.99 -10.90
CA LYS A 99 -0.37 -11.59 -11.26
C LYS A 99 -0.13 -12.99 -10.70
N LYS A 100 -1.01 -13.52 -9.83
CA LYS A 100 -0.87 -14.88 -9.27
C LYS A 100 -1.89 -15.91 -9.77
N ALA A 101 -2.82 -15.52 -10.65
CA ALA A 101 -3.89 -16.42 -11.10
C ALA A 101 -3.70 -17.06 -12.48
N LEU A 102 -2.64 -16.73 -13.22
CA LEU A 102 -2.38 -17.31 -14.54
C LEU A 102 -1.01 -17.95 -14.58
N HIS A 103 -0.92 -19.14 -14.01
CA HIS A 103 0.12 -20.11 -14.34
C HIS A 103 -0.52 -21.48 -14.57
N HIS A 104 -1.50 -21.55 -15.47
CA HIS A 104 -1.75 -22.72 -16.32
C HIS A 104 -2.78 -22.34 -17.39
N GLU A 105 -2.32 -22.03 -18.60
CA GLU A 105 -2.84 -22.60 -19.86
C GLU A 105 -2.33 -21.80 -21.06
N GLY A 106 -1.81 -22.55 -22.03
CA GLY A 106 -2.02 -22.26 -23.44
C GLY A 106 -1.21 -21.13 -24.05
N VAL A 107 -0.05 -21.50 -24.60
CA VAL A 107 0.56 -20.78 -25.71
C VAL A 107 -0.47 -20.56 -26.81
N ALA A 108 -0.73 -19.30 -27.18
CA ALA A 108 -1.25 -18.95 -28.48
C ALA A 108 -0.40 -17.80 -29.03
N GLN A 109 0.63 -18.15 -29.79
CA GLN A 109 1.31 -17.21 -30.68
C GLN A 109 0.31 -16.82 -31.78
N ALA A 110 -0.05 -15.54 -31.85
CA ALA A 110 -0.72 -15.00 -33.02
C ALA A 110 0.35 -14.57 -34.03
N THR A 111 0.62 -15.43 -35.02
CA THR A 111 1.32 -15.04 -36.24
C THR A 111 0.35 -14.22 -37.09
N VAL A 112 0.78 -13.02 -37.50
CA VAL A 112 0.06 -12.16 -38.44
C VAL A 112 0.32 -12.66 -39.87
N PRO A 113 -0.69 -12.99 -40.67
CA PRO A 113 -0.56 -12.97 -42.12
C PRO A 113 -0.97 -11.59 -42.65
N HIS A 114 -0.01 -10.93 -43.28
CA HIS A 114 -0.29 -9.90 -44.27
C HIS A 114 -0.74 -10.58 -45.57
N THR A 115 -1.93 -10.24 -46.05
CA THR A 115 -2.25 -10.25 -47.48
C THR A 115 -3.40 -9.28 -47.71
N GLY A 116 -3.17 -8.28 -48.56
CA GLY A 116 -4.18 -7.33 -49.00
C GLY A 116 -5.02 -7.86 -50.16
N CYS A 117 -6.06 -7.09 -50.50
CA CYS A 117 -6.74 -6.90 -51.78
C CYS A 117 -8.08 -6.21 -51.45
N GLU A 118 -8.16 -4.89 -51.61
CA GLU A 118 -8.73 -4.20 -52.78
C GLU A 118 -10.25 -4.37 -52.90
N GLU A 119 -10.98 -3.29 -52.60
CA GLU A 119 -11.92 -2.60 -53.51
C GLU A 119 -11.99 -1.12 -53.11
#